data_AF-A0A8J4Y355-F1
#
_entry.id   AF-A0A8J4Y355-F1
#
_cell.length_a   1.000
_cell.length_b   1.000
_cell.length_c   1.000
_cell.angle_alpha   90.00
_cell.angle_beta   90.00
_cell.angle_gamma   90.00
#
_symmetry.space_group_name_H-M   'P 1'
#
loop_
_entity.id
_entity.type
_entity.pdbx_description
1 polymer ?
#
loop_
_entity_poly.entity_id
_entity_poly.type
_entity_poly.pdbx_seq_one_letter_code
_entity_poly.pdbx_strand_id
1 'polypeptide(L)'
;MDDDARLEAVNEVLRNEGGTNRNRTSYYGFDDQDKQVLQEYCKVMKPLANCLDRLQTEENAYLGVLLPTLTLMRVALERMEEARGDQALTYAKPLVRALLRQEGNKGGFNNRFSAMFKDLDLLMASALHPNYGMTTFNSVAPNMKEEIFQRIVKEMKALIR
;
A
#
# COMPACT_ATOMS: atom_id res chain seq x y z
N MET A 1 10.33 -25.75 -8.74
CA MET A 1 11.49 -25.80 -7.81
C MET A 1 10.89 -25.61 -6.43
N ASP A 2 11.03 -26.60 -5.57
CA ASP A 2 10.33 -26.68 -4.28
C ASP A 2 10.79 -25.56 -3.33
N ASP A 3 9.86 -24.88 -2.66
CA ASP A 3 10.18 -23.76 -1.77
C ASP A 3 11.02 -24.22 -0.58
N ASP A 4 10.88 -25.49 -0.18
CA ASP A 4 11.65 -26.10 0.90
C ASP A 4 13.11 -26.35 0.49
N ALA A 5 13.36 -26.70 -0.77
CA ALA A 5 14.71 -26.83 -1.29
C ALA A 5 15.46 -25.48 -1.33
N ARG A 6 14.73 -24.37 -1.54
CA ARG A 6 15.31 -23.02 -1.50
C ARG A 6 15.59 -22.56 -0.08
N LEU A 7 14.72 -22.91 0.87
CA LEU A 7 14.92 -22.61 2.29
C LEU A 7 16.13 -23.36 2.84
N GLU A 8 16.29 -24.63 2.50
CA GLU A 8 17.45 -25.40 2.94
C GLU A 8 18.75 -24.82 2.35
N ALA A 9 18.76 -24.40 1.08
CA ALA A 9 19.91 -23.73 0.48
C ALA A 9 20.26 -22.41 1.20
N VAL A 10 19.26 -21.60 1.59
CA VAL A 10 19.49 -20.37 2.37
C VAL A 10 20.03 -20.69 3.76
N ASN A 11 19.47 -21.70 4.42
CA ASN A 11 19.91 -22.13 5.74
C ASN A 11 21.33 -22.71 5.70
N GLU A 12 21.70 -23.45 4.65
CA GLU A 12 23.08 -23.92 4.43
C GLU A 12 24.06 -22.76 4.26
N VAL A 13 23.71 -21.73 3.47
CA VAL A 13 24.55 -20.53 3.32
C VAL A 13 24.73 -19.82 4.66
N LEU A 14 23.65 -19.60 5.40
CA LEU A 14 23.70 -18.93 6.72
C LEU A 14 24.53 -19.72 7.74
N ARG A 15 24.45 -21.07 7.71
CA ARG A 15 25.26 -21.94 8.55
C ARG A 15 26.74 -21.93 8.13
N ASN A 16 27.03 -21.89 6.83
CA ASN A 16 28.39 -21.93 6.29
C ASN A 16 29.16 -20.60 6.42
N GLU A 17 28.48 -19.45 6.34
CA GLU A 17 29.12 -18.14 6.59
C GLU A 17 29.56 -17.94 8.06
N GLY A 18 29.14 -18.81 8.98
CA GLY A 18 29.59 -18.83 10.38
C GLY A 18 30.96 -19.49 10.62
N GLY A 19 31.61 -20.06 9.60
CA GLY A 19 32.70 -21.03 9.74
C GLY A 19 34.11 -20.54 10.09
N THR A 20 34.37 -19.28 10.42
CA THR A 20 35.76 -18.78 10.65
C THR A 20 36.03 -18.06 11.97
N ASN A 21 35.06 -17.86 12.86
CA ASN A 21 35.31 -17.14 14.11
C ASN A 21 34.65 -17.80 15.34
N ARG A 22 35.48 -18.32 16.26
CA ARG A 22 35.12 -19.17 17.42
C ARG A 22 34.22 -18.52 18.49
N ASN A 23 33.76 -17.27 18.31
CA ASN A 23 33.05 -16.49 19.34
C ASN A 23 31.73 -15.86 18.86
N ARG A 24 31.05 -16.40 17.84
CA ARG A 24 29.73 -15.90 17.43
C ARG A 24 28.65 -16.94 17.64
N THR A 25 27.59 -16.49 18.31
CA THR A 25 26.31 -17.16 18.56
C THR A 25 25.86 -17.94 17.34
N SER A 26 25.55 -19.22 17.52
CA SER A 26 24.92 -20.10 16.52
C SER A 26 23.82 -19.35 15.77
N TYR A 27 24.03 -19.05 14.49
CA TYR A 27 22.96 -18.55 13.62
C TYR A 27 22.00 -19.73 13.38
N TYR A 28 20.91 -19.74 14.13
CA TYR A 28 19.80 -20.66 13.89
C TYR A 28 19.20 -20.32 12.52
N GLY A 29 19.13 -21.32 11.63
CA GLY A 29 18.49 -21.16 10.33
C GLY A 29 17.01 -20.80 10.49
N PHE A 30 16.41 -20.24 9.44
CA PHE A 30 14.99 -19.92 9.44
C PHE A 30 14.15 -21.16 9.70
N ASP A 31 13.21 -21.04 10.63
CA ASP A 31 12.21 -22.06 10.91
C ASP A 31 10.89 -21.80 10.16
N ASP A 32 9.93 -22.70 10.32
CA ASP A 32 8.61 -22.58 9.68
C ASP A 32 7.84 -21.34 10.15
N GLN A 33 8.07 -20.89 11.38
CA GLN A 33 7.46 -19.68 11.92
C GLN A 33 8.04 -18.45 11.24
N ASP A 34 9.35 -18.37 11.04
CA ASP A 34 9.99 -17.30 10.30
C ASP A 34 9.49 -17.23 8.85
N LYS A 35 9.33 -18.40 8.21
CA LYS A 35 8.75 -18.48 6.85
C LYS A 35 7.35 -17.87 6.82
N GLN A 36 6.50 -18.19 7.79
CA GLN A 36 5.15 -17.63 7.89
C GLN A 36 5.17 -16.11 8.13
N VAL A 37 6.05 -15.63 9.00
CA VAL A 37 6.22 -14.18 9.27
C VAL A 37 6.62 -13.44 7.99
N LEU A 38 7.61 -13.95 7.26
CA LEU A 38 8.08 -13.35 6.01
C LEU A 38 7.03 -13.40 4.89
N GLN A 39 6.26 -14.49 4.81
CA GLN A 39 5.15 -14.60 3.86
C GLN A 39 4.06 -13.57 4.15
N GLU A 40 3.66 -13.42 5.41
CA GLU A 40 2.70 -12.40 5.81
C GLU A 40 3.21 -10.98 5.58
N TYR A 41 4.50 -10.71 5.88
CA TYR A 41 5.14 -9.44 5.59
C TYR A 41 5.05 -9.09 4.09
N CYS A 42 5.47 -10.01 3.22
CA CYS A 42 5.40 -9.83 1.77
C CYS A 42 3.95 -9.58 1.30
N LYS A 43 2.98 -10.30 1.87
CA LYS A 43 1.55 -10.13 1.57
C LYS A 43 1.07 -8.72 1.94
N VAL A 44 1.44 -8.20 3.11
CA VAL A 44 1.06 -6.87 3.58
C VAL A 44 1.77 -5.75 2.80
N MET A 45 3.03 -5.96 2.41
CA MET A 45 3.80 -4.96 1.68
C MET A 45 3.48 -4.92 0.18
N LYS A 46 2.91 -5.98 -0.40
CA LYS A 46 2.57 -6.05 -1.82
C LYS A 46 1.64 -4.93 -2.32
N PRO A 47 0.54 -4.56 -1.63
CA PRO A 47 -0.26 -3.39 -2.02
C PRO A 47 0.52 -2.08 -2.03
N LEU A 48 1.47 -1.90 -1.11
CA LEU A 48 2.32 -0.72 -1.05
C LEU A 48 3.33 -0.69 -2.20
N ALA A 49 3.99 -1.81 -2.48
CA ALA A 49 4.89 -1.96 -3.64
C ALA A 49 4.14 -1.66 -4.94
N ASN A 50 2.99 -2.31 -5.17
CA ASN A 50 2.16 -2.06 -6.35
C ASN A 50 1.71 -0.59 -6.47
N CYS A 51 1.42 0.08 -5.34
CA CYS A 51 1.09 1.50 -5.32
C CYS A 51 2.27 2.34 -5.79
N LEU A 52 3.47 2.06 -5.28
CA LEU A 52 4.70 2.77 -5.66
C LEU A 52 5.02 2.53 -7.14
N ASP A 53 4.98 1.29 -7.59
CA ASP A 53 5.25 0.94 -8.99
C ASP A 53 4.32 1.71 -9.93
N ARG A 54 3.02 1.76 -9.62
CA ARG A 54 2.04 2.52 -10.41
C ARG A 54 2.31 4.02 -10.40
N LEU A 55 2.70 4.61 -9.27
CA LEU A 55 2.96 6.05 -9.17
C LEU A 55 4.31 6.46 -9.77
N GLN A 56 5.27 5.54 -9.84
CA GLN A 56 6.63 5.80 -10.34
C GLN A 56 6.81 5.45 -11.82
N THR A 57 5.87 4.70 -12.41
CA THR A 57 5.89 4.41 -13.84
C THR A 57 5.63 5.68 -14.66
N GLU A 58 6.42 5.92 -15.69
CA GLU A 58 6.31 7.10 -16.57
C GLU A 58 4.91 7.23 -17.20
N GLU A 59 4.31 6.10 -17.58
CA GLU A 59 2.96 6.04 -18.17
C GLU A 59 1.84 6.55 -17.23
N ASN A 60 2.08 6.59 -15.92
CA ASN A 60 1.10 6.96 -14.89
C ASN A 60 1.54 8.19 -14.06
N ALA A 61 2.57 8.91 -14.52
CA ALA A 61 3.16 10.05 -13.83
C ALA A 61 2.33 11.35 -13.97
N TYR A 62 1.03 11.28 -13.67
CA TYR A 62 0.13 12.45 -13.69
C TYR A 62 -0.85 12.43 -12.51
N LEU A 63 -1.32 13.62 -12.14
CA LEU A 63 -2.04 13.85 -10.87
C LEU A 63 -3.36 13.06 -10.76
N GLY A 64 -4.01 12.77 -11.89
CA GLY A 64 -5.28 12.03 -11.91
C GLY A 64 -5.19 10.58 -11.42
N VAL A 65 -4.01 9.95 -11.42
CA VAL A 65 -3.81 8.58 -10.90
C VAL A 65 -3.54 8.54 -9.40
N LEU A 66 -3.13 9.66 -8.81
CA LEU A 66 -2.61 9.71 -7.45
C LEU A 66 -3.64 9.25 -6.41
N LEU A 67 -4.77 9.95 -6.29
CA LEU A 67 -5.77 9.64 -5.28
C LEU A 67 -6.44 8.27 -5.48
N PRO A 68 -6.79 7.86 -6.72
CA PRO A 68 -7.31 6.51 -6.97
C PRO A 68 -6.34 5.40 -6.56
N THR A 69 -5.05 5.57 -6.81
CA THR A 69 -4.02 4.55 -6.49
C THR A 69 -3.80 4.46 -4.99
N LEU A 70 -3.71 5.59 -4.29
CA LEU A 70 -3.66 5.63 -2.83
C LEU A 70 -4.91 5.01 -2.18
N THR A 71 -6.08 5.24 -2.77
CA THR A 71 -7.35 4.64 -2.31
C THR A 71 -7.33 3.13 -2.45
N LEU A 72 -6.84 2.61 -3.58
CA LEU A 72 -6.73 1.17 -3.80
C LEU A 72 -5.80 0.50 -2.78
N MET A 73 -4.65 1.12 -2.50
CA MET A 73 -3.73 0.64 -1.47
C MET A 73 -4.39 0.62 -0.08
N ARG A 74 -5.08 1.70 0.30
CA ARG A 74 -5.80 1.80 1.57
C ARG A 74 -6.85 0.69 1.71
N VAL A 75 -7.72 0.54 0.71
CA VAL A 75 -8.80 -0.47 0.72
C VAL A 75 -8.23 -1.89 0.78
N ALA A 76 -7.11 -2.15 0.09
CA ALA A 76 -6.46 -3.46 0.15
C ALA A 76 -5.94 -3.78 1.56
N LEU A 77 -5.32 -2.80 2.23
CA LEU A 77 -4.85 -2.94 3.59
C LEU A 77 -6.01 -3.08 4.59
N GLU A 78 -7.08 -2.30 4.44
CA GLU A 78 -8.29 -2.37 5.30
C GLU A 78 -8.92 -3.77 5.21
N ARG A 79 -9.03 -4.33 4.00
CA ARG A 79 -9.49 -5.71 3.80
C ARG A 79 -8.60 -6.74 4.50
N MET A 80 -7.29 -6.53 4.54
CA MET A 80 -6.37 -7.42 5.25
C MET A 80 -6.52 -7.31 6.78
N GLU A 81 -6.84 -6.13 7.30
CA GLU A 81 -7.13 -5.94 8.73
C GLU A 81 -8.45 -6.62 9.13
N GLU A 82 -9.44 -6.54 8.26
CA GLU A 82 -10.79 -7.10 8.46
C GLU A 82 -10.88 -8.60 8.17
N ALA A 83 -9.90 -9.18 7.49
CA ALA A 83 -9.86 -10.61 7.16
C ALA A 83 -10.03 -11.50 8.41
N ARG A 84 -10.73 -12.62 8.22
CA ARG A 84 -11.03 -13.66 9.24
C ARG A 84 -10.78 -15.05 8.66
N GLY A 85 -10.64 -16.05 9.52
CA GLY A 85 -10.38 -17.44 9.11
C GLY A 85 -9.01 -17.62 8.47
N ASP A 86 -8.91 -18.48 7.46
CA ASP A 86 -7.65 -18.84 6.77
C ASP A 86 -6.93 -17.67 6.07
N GLN A 87 -7.60 -16.52 5.95
CA GLN A 87 -7.03 -15.31 5.35
C GLN A 87 -6.54 -14.31 6.38
N ALA A 88 -6.81 -14.54 7.67
CA ALA A 88 -6.39 -13.68 8.76
C ALA A 88 -4.86 -13.69 8.90
N LEU A 89 -4.32 -12.52 9.22
CA LEU A 89 -2.90 -12.37 9.54
C LEU A 89 -2.67 -12.73 11.01
N THR A 90 -1.72 -13.62 11.26
CA THR A 90 -1.32 -14.06 12.60
C THR A 90 -0.24 -13.15 13.16
N TYR A 91 0.75 -12.79 12.34
CA TYR A 91 1.95 -12.07 12.77
C TYR A 91 2.00 -10.63 12.26
N ALA A 92 1.61 -10.37 11.01
CA ALA A 92 1.77 -9.05 10.37
C ALA A 92 0.60 -8.09 10.60
N LYS A 93 -0.37 -8.43 11.45
CA LYS A 93 -1.49 -7.55 11.81
C LYS A 93 -1.04 -6.19 12.41
N PRO A 94 -0.01 -6.13 13.28
CA PRO A 94 0.53 -4.86 13.76
C PRO A 94 1.12 -4.00 12.62
N LEU A 95 1.69 -4.62 11.58
CA LEU A 95 2.21 -3.91 10.42
C LEU A 95 1.09 -3.25 9.62
N VAL A 96 0.00 -3.97 9.32
CA VAL A 96 -1.18 -3.40 8.65
C VAL A 96 -1.72 -2.20 9.43
N ARG A 97 -1.82 -2.34 10.76
CA ARG A 97 -2.20 -1.24 11.64
C ARG A 97 -1.23 -0.08 11.51
N ALA A 98 0.08 -0.28 11.69
CA ALA A 98 1.06 0.80 11.55
C ALA A 98 0.95 1.57 10.21
N LEU A 99 0.68 0.85 9.11
CA LEU A 99 0.46 1.44 7.79
C LEU A 99 -0.86 2.23 7.70
N LEU A 100 -1.98 1.70 8.20
CA LEU A 100 -3.32 2.33 8.14
C LEU A 100 -3.60 3.33 9.25
N ARG A 101 -3.45 2.88 10.50
CA ARG A 101 -3.92 3.48 11.75
C ARG A 101 -2.96 3.18 12.90
N GLN A 102 -2.46 4.21 13.56
CA GLN A 102 -1.96 4.07 14.92
C GLN A 102 -2.92 4.72 15.92
N GLU A 103 -3.13 4.02 17.03
CA GLU A 103 -3.58 4.55 18.30
C GLU A 103 -2.87 5.88 18.59
N GLY A 104 -3.62 6.91 19.00
CA GLY A 104 -3.03 8.21 19.32
C GLY A 104 -2.84 9.20 18.15
N ASN A 105 -3.58 9.03 17.04
CA ASN A 105 -3.79 10.09 16.02
C ASN A 105 -2.61 10.37 15.07
N LYS A 106 -1.73 9.39 14.80
CA LYS A 106 -0.62 9.51 13.82
C LYS A 106 -0.37 8.22 13.02
N GLY A 107 -1.34 7.76 12.23
CA GLY A 107 -1.16 6.63 11.31
C GLY A 107 -0.29 6.99 10.09
N GLY A 108 0.43 6.01 9.53
CA GLY A 108 1.34 6.23 8.39
C GLY A 108 0.64 6.80 7.16
N PHE A 109 -0.47 6.18 6.73
CA PHE A 109 -1.25 6.62 5.58
C PHE A 109 -1.89 7.99 5.82
N ASN A 110 -2.67 8.14 6.90
CA ASN A 110 -3.40 9.37 7.16
C ASN A 110 -2.46 10.56 7.41
N ASN A 111 -1.35 10.39 8.12
CA ASN A 111 -0.43 11.49 8.37
C ASN A 111 0.24 11.99 7.09
N ARG A 112 0.50 11.10 6.12
CA ARG A 112 1.19 11.45 4.88
C ARG A 112 0.24 11.96 3.79
N PHE A 113 -0.92 11.33 3.67
CA PHE A 113 -1.77 11.49 2.49
C PHE A 113 -3.13 12.14 2.77
N SER A 114 -3.57 12.28 4.03
CA SER A 114 -4.93 12.79 4.32
C SER A 114 -5.18 14.20 3.79
N ALA A 115 -4.15 15.06 3.76
CA ALA A 115 -4.26 16.40 3.21
C ALA A 115 -4.52 16.38 1.70
N MET A 116 -3.97 15.41 0.97
CA MET A 116 -4.13 15.30 -0.49
C MET A 116 -5.57 14.97 -0.89
N PHE A 117 -6.31 14.25 -0.04
CA PHE A 117 -7.74 13.96 -0.26
C PHE A 117 -8.65 15.17 -0.04
N LYS A 118 -8.11 16.30 0.41
CA LYS A 118 -8.81 17.58 0.55
C LYS A 118 -8.39 18.60 -0.51
N ASP A 119 -7.36 18.28 -1.30
CA ASP A 119 -6.86 19.16 -2.35
C ASP A 119 -7.79 19.10 -3.56
N LEU A 120 -8.39 20.25 -3.88
CA LEU A 120 -9.37 20.36 -4.94
C LEU A 120 -8.75 20.08 -6.32
N ASP A 121 -7.49 20.44 -6.54
CA ASP A 121 -6.83 20.25 -7.83
C ASP A 121 -6.54 18.76 -8.08
N LEU A 122 -6.10 18.04 -7.04
CA LEU A 122 -5.92 16.58 -7.11
C LEU A 122 -7.25 15.85 -7.32
N LEU A 123 -8.30 16.31 -6.65
CA LEU A 123 -9.64 15.75 -6.78
C LEU A 123 -10.22 15.99 -8.18
N MET A 124 -10.06 17.21 -8.73
CA MET A 124 -10.44 17.52 -10.10
C MET A 124 -9.65 16.69 -11.12
N ALA A 125 -8.32 16.61 -10.97
CA ALA A 125 -7.47 15.81 -11.85
C ALA A 125 -7.90 14.33 -11.84
N SER A 126 -8.27 13.80 -10.68
CA SER A 126 -8.76 12.43 -10.54
C SER A 126 -10.15 12.24 -11.18
N ALA A 127 -11.03 13.22 -11.06
CA ALA A 127 -12.40 13.18 -11.60
C ALA A 127 -12.45 13.33 -13.14
N LEU A 128 -11.51 14.08 -13.72
CA LEU A 128 -11.43 14.32 -15.17
C LEU A 128 -10.66 13.22 -15.91
N HIS A 129 -10.09 12.26 -15.19
CA HIS A 129 -9.27 11.22 -15.79
C HIS A 129 -10.14 10.17 -16.52
N PRO A 130 -9.88 9.87 -17.80
CA PRO A 130 -10.75 9.02 -18.63
C PRO A 130 -10.90 7.58 -18.10
N ASN A 131 -9.89 7.05 -17.40
CA ASN A 131 -9.96 5.67 -16.89
C ASN A 131 -10.67 5.56 -15.51
N TYR A 132 -11.02 6.67 -14.87
CA TYR A 132 -11.66 6.66 -13.55
C TYR A 132 -13.10 7.16 -13.65
N GLY A 133 -14.03 6.27 -13.30
CA GLY A 133 -15.46 6.59 -13.27
C GLY A 133 -15.91 7.15 -11.93
N MET A 134 -17.19 7.50 -11.87
CA MET A 134 -17.82 8.07 -10.67
C MET A 134 -17.77 7.14 -9.45
N THR A 135 -17.70 5.82 -9.68
CA THR A 135 -17.56 4.80 -8.63
C THR A 135 -16.22 4.93 -7.91
N THR A 136 -15.13 5.11 -8.66
CA THR A 136 -13.79 5.38 -8.13
C THR A 136 -13.79 6.71 -7.37
N PHE A 137 -14.40 7.74 -7.95
CA PHE A 137 -14.48 9.05 -7.33
C PHE A 137 -15.22 9.05 -5.98
N ASN A 138 -16.35 8.35 -5.89
CA ASN A 138 -17.09 8.20 -4.63
C ASN A 138 -16.27 7.46 -3.55
N SER A 139 -15.35 6.59 -3.96
CA SER A 139 -14.44 5.89 -3.03
C SER A 139 -13.28 6.79 -2.55
N VAL A 140 -12.91 7.78 -3.37
CA VAL A 140 -11.87 8.77 -3.08
C VAL A 140 -12.41 9.88 -2.17
N ALA A 141 -13.53 10.51 -2.55
CA ALA A 141 -14.09 11.67 -1.84
C ALA A 141 -15.63 11.72 -1.98
N PRO A 142 -16.38 10.98 -1.14
CA PRO A 142 -17.84 10.88 -1.27
C PRO A 142 -18.58 12.21 -1.06
N ASN A 143 -18.02 13.13 -0.25
CA ASN A 143 -18.69 14.37 0.15
C ASN A 143 -18.29 15.60 -0.67
N MET A 144 -17.31 15.47 -1.58
CA MET A 144 -16.74 16.62 -2.31
C MET A 144 -17.28 16.76 -3.74
N LYS A 145 -18.17 15.85 -4.17
CA LYS A 145 -18.65 15.75 -5.56
C LYS A 145 -19.21 17.07 -6.09
N GLU A 146 -20.09 17.72 -5.32
CA GLU A 146 -20.76 18.94 -5.76
C GLU A 146 -19.76 20.10 -5.89
N GLU A 147 -18.90 20.28 -4.90
CA GLU A 147 -17.88 21.33 -4.90
C GLU A 147 -16.93 21.22 -6.10
N ILE A 148 -16.49 20.00 -6.41
CA ILE A 148 -15.63 19.72 -7.56
C ILE A 148 -16.35 19.97 -8.87
N PHE A 149 -17.60 19.52 -9.00
CA PHE A 149 -18.37 19.76 -10.20
C PHE A 149 -18.55 21.26 -10.47
N GLN A 150 -18.90 22.04 -9.43
CA GLN A 150 -19.00 23.49 -9.53
C GLN A 150 -17.68 24.13 -9.95
N ARG A 151 -16.55 23.65 -9.40
CA ARG A 151 -15.23 24.14 -9.78
C ARG A 151 -14.91 23.82 -11.25
N ILE A 152 -15.12 22.60 -11.70
CA ILE A 152 -14.88 22.18 -13.09
C ILE A 152 -15.71 23.05 -14.04
N VAL A 153 -16.99 23.23 -13.76
CA VAL A 153 -17.88 24.08 -14.58
C VAL A 153 -17.39 25.52 -14.63
N LYS A 154 -16.91 26.06 -13.49
CA LYS A 154 -16.33 27.41 -13.43
C LYS A 154 -15.09 27.54 -14.31
N GLU A 155 -14.15 26.59 -14.24
CA GLU A 155 -12.93 26.59 -15.06
C GLU A 155 -13.27 26.45 -16.56
N MET A 156 -14.19 25.55 -16.91
CA MET A 156 -14.63 25.40 -18.31
C MET A 156 -15.29 26.66 -18.86
N LYS A 157 -16.10 27.35 -18.06
CA LYS A 157 -16.69 28.64 -18.45
C LYS A 157 -15.65 29.73 -18.63
N ALA A 158 -14.55 29.69 -17.88
CA ALA A 158 -13.46 30.64 -18.04
C ALA A 158 -12.68 30.43 -19.34
N LEU A 159 -12.60 29.18 -19.85
CA LEU A 159 -11.94 28.85 -21.12
C LEU A 159 -12.72 29.27 -22.37
N ILE A 160 -14.02 29.53 -22.25
CA ILE A 160 -14.91 29.90 -23.37
C ILE A 160 -15.00 31.45 -23.53
N ARG A 161 -14.35 32.21 -22.65
CA ARG A 161 -14.25 33.68 -22.74
C ARG A 161 -13.04 34.11 -23.54
#